data_AF-A0A497IZR7-F1
#
_entry.id   AF-A0A497IZR7-F1
#
_cell.length_a   1.000
_cell.length_b   1.000
_cell.length_c   1.000
_cell.angle_alpha   90.00
_cell.angle_beta   90.00
_cell.angle_gamma   90.00
#
_symmetry.space_group_name_H-M   'P 1'
#
loop_
_entity.id
_entity.type
_entity.pdbx_description
1 polymer ?
#
loop_
_entity_poly.entity_id
_entity_poly.type
_entity_poly.pdbx_seq_one_letter_code
_entity_poly.pdbx_strand_id
1 'polypeptide(L)' 'MKANVITPTAQNMANIEKDLRIATQRLINQPDEKIKRALEQIVRAYDPCISCSVHLMRIKS' A
#
# COMPACT_ATOMS: atom_id res chain seq x y z
N MET A 1 -6.56 -19.74 23.08
CA MET A 1 -5.70 -19.85 21.88
C MET A 1 -5.50 -18.45 21.31
N LYS A 2 -4.26 -17.97 21.16
CA LYS A 2 -3.97 -16.67 20.52
C LYS A 2 -3.50 -16.93 19.10
N ALA A 3 -4.12 -16.30 18.12
CA ALA A 3 -3.67 -16.30 16.73
C ALA A 3 -3.11 -14.91 16.38
N ASN A 4 -1.95 -14.88 15.75
CA ASN A 4 -1.36 -13.67 15.18
C ASN A 4 -1.33 -13.84 13.66
N VAL A 5 -2.04 -12.98 12.93
CA VAL A 5 -2.12 -13.05 11.47
C VAL A 5 -1.48 -11.78 10.91
N ILE A 6 -0.52 -11.95 10.02
CA ILE A 6 0.12 -10.86 9.28
C ILE A 6 -0.30 -11.02 7.82
N THR A 7 -0.90 -9.98 7.22
CA THR A 7 -1.33 -10.05 5.83
C THR A 7 -0.21 -9.75 4.86
N PRO A 8 -0.26 -10.31 3.63
CA PRO A 8 0.73 -10.01 2.59
C PRO A 8 0.82 -8.50 2.28
N THR A 9 -0.30 -7.77 2.35
CA THR A 9 -0.32 -6.31 2.21
C THR A 9 0.47 -5.60 3.32
N ALA A 10 0.32 -6.03 4.58
CA ALA A 10 1.07 -5.47 5.70
C ALA A 10 2.58 -5.75 5.58
N GLN A 11 2.96 -6.90 5.01
CA GLN A 11 4.36 -7.21 4.72
C GLN A 11 4.93 -6.33 3.59
N ASN A 12 4.11 -6.03 2.58
CA ASN A 12 4.52 -5.23 1.42
C ASN A 12 4.45 -3.71 1.63
N MET A 13 3.85 -3.23 2.73
CA MET A 13 3.65 -1.81 3.00
C MET A 13 4.96 -1.01 2.96
N ALA A 14 6.04 -1.54 3.53
CA ALA A 14 7.34 -0.88 3.53
C ALA A 14 7.94 -0.71 2.11
N ASN A 15 7.68 -1.69 1.22
CA ASN A 15 8.14 -1.62 -0.17
C ASN A 15 7.29 -0.64 -0.97
N ILE A 16 5.97 -0.63 -0.76
CA ILE A 16 5.06 0.35 -1.37
C ILE A 16 5.50 1.77 -1.00
N GLU A 17 5.75 2.05 0.28
CA GLU A 17 6.18 3.38 0.73
C GLU A 17 7.52 3.80 0.12
N LYS A 18 8.49 2.88 0.07
CA LYS A 18 9.80 3.12 -0.53
C LYS A 18 9.68 3.46 -2.01
N ASP A 19 8.86 2.71 -2.76
CA ASP A 19 8.70 2.93 -4.19
C ASP A 19 7.94 4.22 -4.51
N LEU A 20 6.93 4.56 -3.70
CA LEU A 20 6.25 5.85 -3.81
C LEU A 20 7.22 7.01 -3.57
N ARG A 21 8.11 6.89 -2.57
CA ARG A 21 9.12 7.92 -2.29
C ARG A 21 10.10 8.09 -3.46
N ILE A 22 10.57 6.99 -4.03
CA ILE A 22 11.48 7.01 -5.20
C ILE A 22 10.78 7.62 -6.41
N ALA A 23 9.52 7.24 -6.66
CA ALA A 23 8.75 7.75 -7.79
C ALA A 23 8.46 9.25 -7.67
N THR A 24 8.03 9.72 -6.50
CA THR A 24 7.81 11.16 -6.24
C THR A 24 9.10 11.94 -6.42
N GLN A 25 10.24 11.44 -5.94
CA GLN A 25 11.53 12.12 -6.10
C GLN A 25 11.97 12.23 -7.58
N ARG A 26 11.69 11.20 -8.38
CA ARG A 26 12.02 11.18 -9.82
C ARG A 26 11.09 12.06 -10.65
N LEU A 27 9.85 12.25 -10.21
CA LEU A 27 8.82 12.96 -10.95
C LEU A 27 8.54 14.38 -10.42
N ILE A 28 9.32 14.86 -9.45
CA ILE A 28 9.07 16.13 -8.74
C ILE A 28 8.96 17.37 -9.65
N ASN A 29 9.55 17.33 -10.85
CA ASN A 29 9.51 18.41 -11.83
C ASN A 29 8.43 18.21 -12.93
N GLN A 30 7.61 17.16 -12.82
CA GLN A 30 6.50 16.90 -13.74
C GLN A 30 5.21 17.56 -13.23
N PRO A 31 4.22 17.80 -14.12
CA PRO A 31 2.90 18.23 -13.70
C PRO A 31 2.26 17.23 -12.72
N ASP A 32 1.54 17.73 -11.73
CA ASP A 32 0.90 16.96 -10.66
C ASP A 32 0.07 15.78 -11.18
N GLU A 33 -0.65 15.94 -12.29
CA GLU A 33 -1.44 14.87 -12.91
C GLU A 33 -0.59 13.66 -13.34
N LYS A 34 0.65 13.89 -13.81
CA LYS A 34 1.57 12.80 -14.16
C LYS A 34 2.13 12.13 -12.92
N ILE A 35 2.42 12.90 -11.86
CA ILE A 35 2.90 12.36 -10.59
C ILE A 35 1.81 11.46 -9.99
N LYS A 36 0.58 11.98 -9.88
CA LYS A 36 -0.57 11.26 -9.35
C LYS A 36 -0.82 9.95 -10.09
N ARG A 37 -0.84 9.99 -11.43
CA ARG A 37 -1.04 8.79 -12.27
C ARG A 37 0.04 7.74 -12.03
N ALA A 38 1.31 8.14 -11.91
CA ALA A 38 2.41 7.21 -11.67
C ALA A 38 2.32 6.57 -10.26
N LEU A 39 1.97 7.36 -9.24
CA LEU A 39 1.77 6.84 -7.89
C LEU A 39 0.60 5.84 -7.82
N GLU A 40 -0.52 6.15 -8.49
CA GLU A 40 -1.66 5.23 -8.59
C GLU A 40 -1.29 3.90 -9.27
N GLN A 41 -0.45 3.93 -10.30
CA GLN A 41 0.04 2.72 -10.96
C GLN A 41 0.91 1.87 -10.03
N ILE A 42 1.79 2.49 -9.23
CA ILE A 42 2.64 1.79 -8.26
C ILE A 42 1.77 1.10 -7.21
N VAL A 43 0.83 1.84 -6.60
CA VAL A 43 -0.08 1.26 -5.59
C VAL A 43 -0.85 0.08 -6.19
N ARG A 44 -1.40 0.20 -7.40
CA ARG A 44 -2.14 -0.90 -8.07
C ARG A 44 -1.26 -2.11 -8.42
N ALA A 45 0.03 -1.91 -8.72
CA ALA A 45 0.96 -3.01 -9.04
C ALA A 45 1.22 -3.94 -7.85
N TYR A 46 1.07 -3.43 -6.62
CA TYR A 46 1.21 -4.21 -5.39
C TYR A 46 -0.08 -4.92 -4.97
N ASP A 47 -1.18 -4.76 -5.72
CA ASP A 47 -2.52 -5.30 -5.42
C ASP A 47 -2.90 -5.19 -3.93
N PRO A 48 -2.88 -3.99 -3.33
CA PRO A 48 -3.20 -3.83 -1.93
C PRO A 48 -4.70 -4.06 -1.74
N CYS A 49 -5.06 -5.27 -1.36
CA CYS A 49 -6.43 -5.58 -0.94
C CYS A 49 -6.76 -4.79 0.33
N ILE A 50 -7.56 -3.71 0.19
CA ILE A 50 -7.99 -2.83 1.30
C ILE A 50 -8.69 -3.63 2.40
N SER A 51 -9.53 -4.59 2.01
CA SER A 51 -10.23 -5.52 2.92
C SER A 51 -9.28 -6.45 3.68
N CYS A 52 -8.11 -6.75 3.12
CA CYS A 52 -7.11 -7.64 3.69
C CYS A 52 -6.05 -6.88 4.52
N SER A 53 -5.91 -5.56 4.33
CA SER A 53 -4.98 -4.73 5.12
C SER A 53 -5.47 -4.42 6.53
N VAL A 54 -6.73 -4.68 6.86
CA VAL A 54 -7.29 -4.51 8.21
C VAL A 54 -7.82 -5.85 8.73
N HIS A 55 -7.12 -6.44 9.69
CA HIS A 55 -7.66 -7.57 10.45
C HIS A 55 -8.74 -7.04 11.41
N LEU A 56 -10.00 -7.01 10.97
CA LEU A 56 -11.14 -6.70 11.82
C LEU A 56 -11.68 -8.00 12.43
N MET A 57 -11.31 -8.26 13.69
CA MET A 57 -11.88 -9.36 14.48
C MET A 57 -12.68 -8.80 15.65
N ARG A 58 -14.02 -8.97 15.61
CA ARG A 58 -14.86 -8.94 16.82
C ARG A 58 -16.23 -9.59 16.58
N ILE A 59 -16.43 -10.82 17.04
CA ILE A 59 -17.72 -11.28 17.58
C ILE A 59 -17.42 -12.14 18.80
N LYS A 60 -17.78 -11.64 19.99
CA LYS A 60 -18.03 -12.46 21.16
C LYS A 60 -19.55 -12.57 21.28
N SER A 61 -20.04 -13.81 21.32
CA SER A 61 -21.39 -14.15 21.78
C SER A 61 -21.55 -13.80 23.26
#